data_AF-A0A3D3T2M1-F1
#
_entry.id   AF-A0A3D3T2M1-F1
#
_cell.length_a   1.000
_cell.length_b   1.000
_cell.length_c   1.000
_cell.angle_alpha   90.00
_cell.angle_beta   90.00
_cell.angle_gamma   90.00
#
_symmetry.space_group_name_H-M   'P 1'
#
loop_
_entity.id
_entity.type
_entity.pdbx_description
1 polymer ?
#
loop_
_entity_poly.entity_id
_entity_poly.type
_entity_poly.pdbx_seq_one_letter_code
_entity_poly.pdbx_strand_id
1 'polypeptide(L)'
;MVSKRIFLPVILPAGLVAGFIASSAWALDVGSLRQAWESGHHQQAYDLALPQLEEGEGEPEFDFYYGVAAIETGHINEGVFALERVLLVQPNNLRARLELARGYFILKEDSRAQQEFNAVLKQNPSANVQANVQRFLDAIRLREGRYRPTANAYVEAGFGHDTNVSSSTDGDVVLFNFLTSNLSDESDEFIYARAGGSYNKPFRPGRSLFTSVEVQSRHNLNDDNFDTSYINATAGLSIIKG
;
A
#
# COMPACT_ATOMS: atom_id res chain seq x y z
N MET A 1 47.78 -60.38 85.10
CA MET A 1 46.84 -59.25 85.01
C MET A 1 46.43 -59.08 83.55
N VAL A 2 45.17 -59.40 83.23
CA VAL A 2 44.62 -59.36 81.87
C VAL A 2 44.05 -57.95 81.64
N SER A 3 44.60 -57.21 80.67
CA SER A 3 44.08 -55.90 80.26
C SER A 3 43.25 -56.07 78.98
N LYS A 4 41.94 -55.87 79.10
CA LYS A 4 40.97 -55.88 77.99
C LYS A 4 41.20 -54.64 77.10
N ARG A 5 41.45 -54.84 75.81
CA ARG A 5 41.39 -53.77 74.81
C ARG A 5 39.96 -53.62 74.30
N ILE A 6 39.37 -52.46 74.54
CA ILE A 6 38.04 -52.06 74.05
C ILE A 6 38.24 -51.46 72.65
N PHE A 7 37.59 -52.04 71.64
CA PHE A 7 37.49 -51.49 70.29
C PHE A 7 36.27 -50.55 70.23
N LEU A 8 36.49 -49.27 69.91
CA LEU A 8 35.44 -48.37 69.42
C LEU A 8 35.46 -48.37 67.89
N PRO A 9 34.32 -48.51 67.20
CA PRO A 9 34.28 -48.31 65.75
C PRO A 9 34.17 -46.80 65.46
N VAL A 10 35.11 -46.30 64.65
CA VAL A 10 35.01 -44.97 64.04
C VAL A 10 34.06 -45.07 62.85
N ILE A 11 32.93 -44.38 62.92
CA ILE A 11 31.99 -44.23 61.80
C ILE A 11 32.45 -43.03 60.98
N LEU A 12 32.89 -43.27 59.74
CA LEU A 12 33.16 -42.25 58.74
C LEU A 12 31.83 -41.80 58.10
N PRO A 13 31.50 -40.50 58.05
CA PRO A 13 30.35 -40.05 57.28
C PRO A 13 30.71 -40.04 55.79
N ALA A 14 29.96 -40.81 55.00
CA ALA A 14 30.02 -40.78 53.54
C ALA A 14 29.54 -39.40 53.04
N GLY A 15 30.46 -38.60 52.54
CA GLY A 15 30.16 -37.33 51.89
C GLY A 15 29.41 -37.56 50.57
N LEU A 16 28.18 -37.08 50.52
CA LEU A 16 27.36 -37.02 49.32
C LEU A 16 27.89 -35.86 48.46
N VAL A 17 28.74 -36.16 47.48
CA VAL A 17 29.14 -35.19 46.44
C VAL A 17 27.98 -35.10 45.46
N ALA A 18 27.07 -34.16 45.71
CA ALA A 18 26.09 -33.74 44.71
C ALA A 18 26.84 -32.99 43.60
N GLY A 19 27.14 -33.70 42.50
CA GLY A 19 27.63 -33.07 41.29
C GLY A 19 26.56 -32.17 40.71
N PHE A 20 26.75 -30.85 40.82
CA PHE A 20 26.02 -29.91 39.98
C PHE A 20 26.46 -30.14 38.54
N ILE A 21 25.63 -30.82 37.75
CA ILE A 21 25.70 -30.71 36.30
C ILE A 21 25.19 -29.30 36.00
N ALA A 22 26.11 -28.35 35.87
CA ALA A 22 25.80 -27.06 35.28
C ALA A 22 25.39 -27.37 33.83
N SER A 23 24.10 -27.40 33.56
CA SER A 23 23.58 -27.31 32.20
C SER A 23 24.20 -26.04 31.63
N SER A 24 25.11 -26.19 30.67
CA SER A 24 25.55 -25.06 29.86
C SER A 24 24.31 -24.59 29.12
N ALA A 25 23.64 -23.56 29.65
CA ALA A 25 22.74 -22.75 28.87
C ALA A 25 23.52 -22.39 27.60
N TRP A 26 23.02 -22.80 26.45
CA TRP A 26 23.59 -22.40 25.17
C TRP A 26 23.42 -20.88 25.16
N ALA A 27 24.49 -20.16 25.48
CA ALA A 27 24.44 -18.71 25.50
C ALA A 27 24.03 -18.22 24.10
N LEU A 28 23.07 -17.29 24.05
CA LEU A 28 22.63 -16.69 22.81
C LEU A 28 23.82 -16.15 22.02
N ASP A 29 24.03 -16.67 20.81
CA ASP A 29 25.06 -16.24 19.89
C ASP A 29 24.51 -15.15 18.96
N VAL A 30 24.22 -13.99 19.56
CA VAL A 30 23.80 -12.79 18.84
C VAL A 30 24.94 -12.24 17.96
N GLY A 31 26.19 -12.58 18.29
CA GLY A 31 27.37 -12.17 17.54
C GLY A 31 27.40 -12.73 16.12
N SER A 32 27.15 -14.03 15.95
CA SER A 32 27.10 -14.65 14.62
C SER A 32 25.91 -14.15 13.79
N LEU A 33 24.76 -13.90 14.42
CA LEU A 33 23.59 -13.29 13.80
C LEU A 33 23.92 -11.90 13.23
N ARG A 34 24.51 -11.03 14.08
CA ARG A 34 24.97 -9.71 13.66
C ARG A 34 25.94 -9.80 12.49
N GLN A 35 26.95 -10.67 12.59
CA GLN A 35 27.98 -10.81 11.56
C GLN A 35 27.38 -11.26 10.22
N ALA A 36 26.47 -12.24 10.24
CA ALA A 36 25.80 -12.71 9.04
C ALA A 36 24.94 -11.60 8.41
N TRP A 37 24.22 -10.82 9.21
CA TRP A 37 23.45 -9.66 8.76
C TRP A 37 24.34 -8.56 8.17
N GLU A 38 25.43 -8.17 8.85
CA GLU A 38 26.38 -7.15 8.38
C GLU A 38 27.06 -7.55 7.05
N SER A 39 27.20 -8.85 6.82
CA SER A 39 27.76 -9.41 5.60
C SER A 39 26.73 -9.58 4.47
N GLY A 40 25.45 -9.23 4.70
CA GLY A 40 24.37 -9.40 3.73
C GLY A 40 23.88 -10.84 3.55
N HIS A 41 24.35 -11.79 4.36
CA HIS A 41 23.95 -13.19 4.32
C HIS A 41 22.64 -13.40 5.12
N HIS A 42 21.55 -12.79 4.66
CA HIS A 42 20.28 -12.80 5.38
C HIS A 42 19.69 -14.20 5.61
N GLN A 43 19.84 -15.11 4.63
CA GLN A 43 19.43 -16.51 4.81
C GLN A 43 20.22 -17.20 5.93
N GLN A 44 21.54 -16.99 5.96
CA GLN A 44 22.38 -17.56 7.00
C GLN A 44 22.02 -16.98 8.38
N ALA A 45 21.76 -15.68 8.48
CA ALA A 45 21.33 -15.05 9.72
C ALA A 45 19.99 -15.64 10.21
N TYR A 46 19.04 -15.86 9.29
CA TYR A 46 17.76 -16.49 9.63
C TYR A 46 17.97 -17.92 10.13
N ASP A 47 18.75 -18.73 9.40
CA ASP A 47 19.02 -20.13 9.75
C ASP A 47 19.75 -20.26 11.10
N LEU A 48 20.65 -19.32 11.43
CA LEU A 48 21.35 -19.25 12.72
C LEU A 48 20.40 -18.88 13.87
N ALA A 49 19.33 -18.12 13.60
CA ALA A 49 18.38 -17.67 14.61
C ALA A 49 17.40 -18.77 15.02
N LEU A 50 16.97 -19.60 14.07
CA LEU A 50 15.97 -20.66 14.29
C LEU A 50 16.23 -21.56 15.51
N PRO A 51 17.44 -22.15 15.71
CA PRO A 51 17.71 -22.99 16.87
C PRO A 51 17.78 -22.22 18.20
N GLN A 52 17.78 -20.89 18.15
CA GLN A 52 17.95 -20.00 19.31
C GLN A 52 16.66 -19.26 19.69
N LEU A 53 15.55 -19.48 18.97
CA LEU A 53 14.29 -18.75 19.19
C LEU A 53 13.79 -18.86 20.63
N GLU A 54 13.76 -20.07 21.20
CA GLU A 54 13.22 -20.29 22.56
C GLU A 54 13.92 -19.45 23.63
N GLU A 55 15.24 -19.31 23.53
CA GLU A 55 16.05 -18.54 24.47
C GLU A 55 16.11 -17.04 24.07
N GLY A 56 16.03 -16.73 22.78
CA GLY A 56 16.32 -15.41 22.22
C GLY A 56 15.12 -14.50 22.03
N GLU A 57 13.92 -15.04 21.89
CA GLU A 57 12.73 -14.22 21.68
C GLU A 57 12.49 -13.28 22.89
N GLY A 58 12.30 -11.99 22.58
CA GLY A 58 12.15 -10.94 23.59
C GLY A 58 13.47 -10.24 23.95
N GLU A 59 14.63 -10.80 23.62
CA GLU A 59 15.90 -10.10 23.70
C GLU A 59 16.05 -9.13 22.52
N PRO A 60 16.09 -7.80 22.75
CA PRO A 60 15.94 -6.82 21.67
C PRO A 60 16.98 -6.92 20.55
N GLU A 61 18.19 -7.35 20.90
CA GLU A 61 19.26 -7.47 19.93
C GLU A 61 19.11 -8.72 19.05
N PHE A 62 18.72 -9.84 19.67
CA PHE A 62 18.36 -11.06 18.95
C PHE A 62 17.17 -10.80 18.03
N ASP A 63 16.09 -10.25 18.58
CA ASP A 63 14.86 -9.93 17.85
C ASP A 63 15.09 -8.95 16.69
N PHE A 64 16.04 -8.01 16.82
CA PHE A 64 16.39 -7.12 15.72
C PHE A 64 17.02 -7.89 14.55
N TYR A 65 18.08 -8.68 14.79
CA TYR A 65 18.76 -9.39 13.72
C TYR A 65 17.91 -10.51 13.12
N TYR A 66 17.22 -11.28 13.96
CA TYR A 66 16.25 -12.26 13.52
C TYR A 66 15.15 -11.59 12.70
N GLY A 67 14.59 -10.48 13.19
CA GLY A 67 13.48 -9.82 12.55
C GLY A 67 13.82 -9.28 11.16
N VAL A 68 15.00 -8.67 11.01
CA VAL A 68 15.47 -8.22 9.69
C VAL A 68 15.76 -9.41 8.78
N ALA A 69 16.43 -10.45 9.27
CA ALA A 69 16.72 -11.64 8.47
C ALA A 69 15.44 -12.35 8.01
N ALA A 70 14.41 -12.43 8.86
CA ALA A 70 13.11 -12.98 8.54
C ALA A 70 12.41 -12.18 7.43
N ILE A 71 12.42 -10.84 7.49
CA ILE A 71 11.87 -9.99 6.42
C ILE A 71 12.60 -10.24 5.08
N GLU A 72 13.93 -10.23 5.09
CA GLU A 72 14.75 -10.38 3.88
C GLU A 72 14.65 -11.79 3.25
N THR A 73 14.27 -12.81 4.04
CA THR A 73 14.08 -14.19 3.57
C THR A 73 12.62 -14.53 3.23
N GLY A 74 11.71 -13.56 3.34
CA GLY A 74 10.30 -13.72 2.98
C GLY A 74 9.38 -14.16 4.13
N HIS A 75 9.91 -14.40 5.33
CA HIS A 75 9.18 -14.67 6.57
C HIS A 75 8.70 -13.36 7.21
N ILE A 76 7.99 -12.54 6.43
CA ILE A 76 7.77 -11.12 6.74
C ILE A 76 6.98 -10.93 8.05
N ASN A 77 5.97 -11.77 8.30
CA ASN A 77 5.17 -11.68 9.54
C ASN A 77 6.00 -11.96 10.79
N GLU A 78 6.86 -12.99 10.75
CA GLU A 78 7.78 -13.31 11.86
C GLU A 78 8.69 -12.13 12.15
N GLY A 79 9.23 -11.52 11.09
CA GLY A 79 10.13 -10.39 11.25
C GLY A 79 9.45 -9.12 11.77
N VAL A 80 8.21 -8.87 11.33
CA VAL A 80 7.38 -7.79 11.89
C VAL A 80 7.15 -7.99 13.39
N PHE A 81 6.75 -9.20 13.82
CA PHE A 81 6.52 -9.47 15.24
C PHE A 81 7.79 -9.33 16.08
N ALA A 82 8.92 -9.83 15.60
CA ALA A 82 10.19 -9.66 16.29
C ALA A 82 10.57 -8.18 16.44
N LEU A 83 10.43 -7.37 15.37
CA LEU A 83 10.74 -5.94 15.42
C LEU A 83 9.75 -5.12 16.27
N GLU A 84 8.49 -5.53 16.35
CA GLU A 84 7.54 -4.97 17.31
C GLU A 84 8.03 -5.19 18.75
N ARG A 85 8.51 -6.39 19.10
CA ARG A 85 9.10 -6.67 20.41
C ARG A 85 10.32 -5.78 20.70
N VAL A 86 11.19 -5.56 19.71
CA VAL A 86 12.31 -4.61 19.85
C VAL A 86 11.81 -3.22 20.24
N LEU A 87 10.78 -2.70 19.57
CA LEU A 87 10.24 -1.36 19.86
C LEU A 87 9.43 -1.27 21.15
N LEU A 88 8.88 -2.38 21.65
CA LEU A 88 8.27 -2.43 22.98
C LEU A 88 9.31 -2.17 24.07
N VAL A 89 10.52 -2.73 23.93
CA VAL A 89 11.62 -2.56 24.90
C VAL A 89 12.41 -1.28 24.62
N GLN A 90 12.61 -0.93 23.35
CA GLN A 90 13.41 0.21 22.90
C GLN A 90 12.62 1.13 21.95
N PRO A 91 11.67 1.95 22.47
CA PRO A 91 10.81 2.79 21.64
C PRO A 91 11.56 3.79 20.75
N ASN A 92 12.77 4.17 21.14
CA ASN A 92 13.61 5.13 20.40
C ASN A 92 14.61 4.45 19.45
N ASN A 93 14.54 3.13 19.26
CA ASN A 93 15.42 2.43 18.32
C ASN A 93 15.01 2.74 16.87
N LEU A 94 15.67 3.74 16.29
CA LEU A 94 15.40 4.23 14.95
C LEU A 94 15.64 3.18 13.86
N ARG A 95 16.62 2.28 14.07
CA ARG A 95 16.94 1.20 13.13
C ARG A 95 15.80 0.18 13.10
N ALA A 96 15.37 -0.30 14.25
CA ALA A 96 14.25 -1.24 14.36
C ALA A 96 12.95 -0.64 13.79
N ARG A 97 12.70 0.65 14.04
CA ARG A 97 11.53 1.35 13.51
C ARG A 97 11.53 1.44 11.99
N LEU A 98 12.69 1.70 11.38
CA LEU A 98 12.82 1.74 9.93
C LEU A 98 12.54 0.37 9.30
N GLU A 99 13.08 -0.70 9.89
CA GLU A 99 12.88 -2.07 9.40
C GLU A 99 11.44 -2.55 9.61
N LEU A 100 10.81 -2.18 10.73
CA LEU A 100 9.39 -2.46 10.96
C LEU A 100 8.50 -1.76 9.90
N ALA A 101 8.80 -0.51 9.58
CA ALA A 101 8.11 0.22 8.53
C ALA A 101 8.26 -0.46 7.15
N ARG A 102 9.44 -0.99 6.84
CA ARG A 102 9.68 -1.81 5.63
C ARG A 102 8.85 -3.09 5.65
N GLY A 103 8.81 -3.81 6.78
CA GLY A 103 7.98 -5.00 6.96
C GLY A 103 6.51 -4.73 6.64
N TYR A 104 5.91 -3.71 7.26
CA TYR A 104 4.53 -3.30 6.95
C TYR A 104 4.33 -2.91 5.49
N PHE A 105 5.28 -2.20 4.88
CA PHE A 105 5.19 -1.82 3.48
C PHE A 105 5.13 -3.03 2.53
N ILE A 106 5.93 -4.07 2.82
CA ILE A 106 5.96 -5.32 2.05
C ILE A 106 4.64 -6.08 2.24
N LEU A 107 4.09 -6.11 3.46
CA LEU A 107 2.76 -6.68 3.76
C LEU A 107 1.60 -5.87 3.16
N LYS A 108 1.88 -4.70 2.57
CA LYS A 108 0.88 -3.73 2.07
C LYS A 108 -0.02 -3.17 3.17
N GLU A 109 0.48 -3.17 4.41
CA GLU A 109 -0.12 -2.48 5.55
C GLU A 109 0.28 -1.01 5.54
N ASP A 110 -0.09 -0.32 4.45
CA ASP A 110 0.44 0.99 4.07
C ASP A 110 0.20 2.06 5.15
N SER A 111 -0.93 2.00 5.86
CA SER A 111 -1.24 2.94 6.96
C SER A 111 -0.26 2.79 8.13
N ARG A 112 0.06 1.54 8.53
CA ARG A 112 1.03 1.26 9.60
C ARG A 112 2.44 1.61 9.14
N ALA A 113 2.80 1.25 7.91
CA ALA A 113 4.07 1.61 7.30
C ALA A 113 4.28 3.14 7.30
N GLN A 114 3.28 3.90 6.87
CA GLN A 114 3.33 5.37 6.83
C GLN A 114 3.49 5.97 8.23
N GLN A 115 2.78 5.44 9.24
CA GLN A 115 2.93 5.88 10.62
C GLN A 115 4.38 5.72 11.11
N GLU A 116 4.98 4.54 10.89
CA GLU A 116 6.33 4.24 11.33
C GLU A 116 7.39 5.04 10.56
N PHE A 117 7.26 5.15 9.23
CA PHE A 117 8.13 5.99 8.41
C PHE A 117 8.11 7.47 8.84
N ASN A 118 6.93 8.02 9.14
CA ASN A 118 6.82 9.38 9.65
C ASN A 118 7.44 9.53 11.04
N ALA A 119 7.30 8.52 11.90
CA ALA A 119 7.97 8.49 13.21
C ALA A 119 9.50 8.44 13.07
N VAL A 120 10.04 7.75 12.06
CA VAL A 120 11.47 7.80 11.71
C VAL A 120 11.89 9.21 11.31
N LEU A 121 11.14 9.89 10.43
CA LEU A 121 11.47 11.24 9.98
C LEU A 121 11.45 12.28 11.12
N LYS A 122 10.55 12.13 12.10
CA LYS A 122 10.48 13.01 13.28
C LYS A 122 11.75 13.01 14.14
N GLN A 123 12.57 11.95 14.05
CA GLN A 123 13.83 11.85 14.78
C GLN A 123 15.02 12.47 14.03
N ASN A 124 14.78 13.20 12.93
CA ASN A 124 15.80 13.88 12.13
C ASN A 124 16.97 12.94 11.73
N PRO A 125 16.71 11.81 11.04
CA PRO A 125 17.76 10.89 10.63
C PRO A 125 18.69 11.52 9.58
N SER A 126 19.79 10.86 9.23
CA SER A 126 20.68 11.32 8.16
C SER A 126 19.94 11.53 6.83
N ALA A 127 20.48 12.41 5.97
CA ALA A 127 19.87 12.73 4.67
C ALA A 127 19.60 11.48 3.80
N ASN A 128 20.49 10.50 3.85
CA ASN A 128 20.32 9.24 3.12
C ASN A 128 19.10 8.44 3.60
N VAL A 129 18.89 8.37 4.92
CA VAL A 129 17.72 7.70 5.49
C VAL A 129 16.45 8.47 5.15
N GLN A 130 16.46 9.80 5.25
CA GLN A 130 15.32 10.63 4.85
C GLN A 130 14.91 10.39 3.39
N ALA A 131 15.89 10.38 2.47
CA ALA A 131 15.65 10.11 1.06
C ALA A 131 15.07 8.71 0.82
N ASN A 132 15.59 7.68 1.51
CA ASN A 132 15.07 6.32 1.42
C ASN A 132 13.63 6.22 1.95
N VAL A 133 13.34 6.81 3.11
CA VAL A 133 11.99 6.84 3.69
C VAL A 133 11.01 7.55 2.75
N GLN A 134 11.43 8.68 2.15
CA GLN A 134 10.57 9.42 1.23
C GLN A 134 10.17 8.59 0.00
N ARG A 135 11.07 7.75 -0.53
CA ARG A 135 10.76 6.82 -1.62
C ARG A 135 9.66 5.82 -1.25
N PHE A 136 9.68 5.28 -0.03
CA PHE A 136 8.61 4.40 0.45
C PHE A 136 7.29 5.15 0.62
N LEU A 137 7.32 6.35 1.21
CA LEU A 137 6.13 7.19 1.37
C LEU A 137 5.52 7.59 0.02
N ASP A 138 6.34 7.89 -0.99
CA ASP A 138 5.87 8.18 -2.33
C ASP A 138 5.29 6.92 -3.01
N ALA A 139 5.90 5.75 -2.81
CA ALA A 139 5.35 4.48 -3.28
C ALA A 139 4.00 4.14 -2.64
N ILE A 140 3.83 4.41 -1.34
CA ILE A 140 2.54 4.33 -0.65
C ILE A 140 1.55 5.32 -1.26
N ARG A 141 1.92 6.59 -1.42
CA ARG A 141 1.05 7.62 -2.00
C ARG A 141 0.60 7.27 -3.42
N LEU A 142 1.47 6.70 -4.25
CA LEU A 142 1.12 6.23 -5.59
C LEU A 142 0.16 5.04 -5.53
N ARG A 143 0.33 4.13 -4.55
CA ARG A 143 -0.59 3.02 -4.33
C ARG A 143 -1.96 3.53 -3.92
N GLU A 144 -2.04 4.42 -2.95
CA GLU A 144 -3.28 5.04 -2.48
C GLU A 144 -3.93 5.94 -3.53
N GLY A 145 -3.16 6.71 -4.27
CA GLY A 145 -3.63 7.63 -5.31
C GLY A 145 -4.36 6.92 -6.45
N ARG A 146 -3.94 5.69 -6.78
CA ARG A 146 -4.69 4.79 -7.69
C ARG A 146 -6.06 4.38 -7.13
N TYR A 147 -6.32 4.60 -5.85
CA TYR A 147 -7.57 4.26 -5.16
C TYR A 147 -8.40 5.47 -4.71
N ARG A 148 -7.95 6.70 -4.95
CA ARG A 148 -8.73 7.89 -4.57
C ARG A 148 -9.81 8.17 -5.62
N PRO A 149 -11.03 8.53 -5.20
CA PRO A 149 -12.03 9.02 -6.14
C PRO A 149 -11.57 10.32 -6.80
N THR A 150 -11.84 10.47 -8.09
CA THR A 150 -11.62 11.71 -8.84
C THR A 150 -12.95 12.26 -9.35
N ALA A 151 -13.08 13.58 -9.41
CA ALA A 151 -14.26 14.27 -9.90
C ALA A 151 -13.86 15.48 -10.73
N ASN A 152 -14.54 15.74 -11.83
CA ASN A 152 -14.37 16.94 -12.66
C ASN A 152 -15.73 17.52 -13.03
N ALA A 153 -15.82 18.83 -13.22
CA ALA A 153 -17.02 19.52 -13.67
C ALA A 153 -16.66 20.70 -14.57
N TYR A 154 -17.56 21.06 -15.50
CA TYR A 154 -17.42 22.22 -16.36
C TYR A 154 -18.78 22.83 -16.69
N VAL A 155 -18.72 24.10 -17.09
CA VAL A 155 -19.82 24.85 -17.70
C VAL A 155 -19.22 25.60 -18.88
N GLU A 156 -19.90 25.56 -20.01
CA GLU A 156 -19.54 26.30 -21.23
C GLU A 156 -20.79 26.90 -21.84
N ALA A 157 -20.64 28.09 -22.42
CA ALA A 157 -21.64 28.71 -23.25
C ALA A 157 -20.96 29.32 -24.48
N GLY A 158 -21.67 29.39 -25.59
CA GLY A 158 -21.14 29.91 -26.84
C GLY A 158 -22.24 30.31 -27.82
N PHE A 159 -21.80 30.79 -28.96
CA PHE A 159 -22.64 31.14 -30.09
C PHE A 159 -21.98 30.62 -31.37
N GLY A 160 -22.76 30.40 -32.42
CA GLY A 160 -22.27 29.87 -33.70
C GLY A 160 -23.18 30.25 -34.85
N HIS A 161 -22.73 29.90 -36.05
CA HIS A 161 -23.46 30.10 -37.30
C HIS A 161 -23.39 28.80 -38.10
N ASP A 162 -24.52 28.36 -38.60
CA ASP A 162 -24.70 27.13 -39.38
C ASP A 162 -25.23 27.51 -40.76
N THR A 163 -24.63 26.99 -41.83
CA THR A 163 -24.97 27.37 -43.21
C THR A 163 -25.93 26.39 -43.89
N ASN A 164 -26.28 25.27 -43.24
CA ASN A 164 -27.09 24.22 -43.88
C ASN A 164 -27.94 23.44 -42.86
N VAL A 165 -28.83 24.14 -42.17
CA VAL A 165 -29.60 23.58 -41.05
C VAL A 165 -30.62 22.51 -41.51
N SER A 166 -31.18 22.63 -42.72
CA SER A 166 -32.10 21.62 -43.29
C SER A 166 -31.36 20.52 -44.07
N SER A 167 -30.96 19.44 -43.40
CA SER A 167 -30.56 18.19 -44.08
C SER A 167 -31.57 17.05 -43.91
N SER A 168 -32.74 17.33 -43.33
CA SER A 168 -33.87 16.39 -43.28
C SER A 168 -34.82 16.67 -44.45
N THR A 169 -34.89 15.73 -45.39
CA THR A 169 -35.99 15.64 -46.34
C THR A 169 -37.30 15.40 -45.59
N ASP A 170 -38.14 16.42 -45.46
CA ASP A 170 -39.58 16.21 -45.28
C ASP A 170 -40.10 15.59 -46.58
N GLY A 171 -40.19 14.26 -46.56
CA GLY A 171 -40.64 13.48 -47.70
C GLY A 171 -41.53 12.35 -47.23
N ASP A 172 -42.84 12.57 -47.30
CA ASP A 172 -43.69 11.52 -47.87
C ASP A 172 -43.00 11.06 -49.16
N VAL A 173 -42.76 9.76 -49.29
CA VAL A 173 -42.13 9.18 -50.47
C VAL A 173 -43.07 9.35 -51.66
N VAL A 174 -43.01 10.50 -52.33
CA VAL A 174 -43.68 10.72 -53.61
C VAL A 174 -42.68 10.40 -54.71
N LEU A 175 -42.79 9.20 -55.24
CA LEU A 175 -41.94 8.55 -56.25
C LEU A 175 -41.85 9.28 -57.62
N PHE A 176 -42.21 10.55 -57.75
CA PHE A 176 -42.43 11.18 -59.06
C PHE A 176 -42.01 12.66 -59.25
N ASN A 177 -41.03 13.19 -58.50
CA ASN A 177 -40.49 14.52 -58.83
C ASN A 177 -38.96 14.60 -58.80
N PHE A 178 -38.32 14.01 -59.80
CA PHE A 178 -36.86 14.02 -60.03
C PHE A 178 -36.33 15.33 -60.68
N LEU A 179 -37.04 16.47 -60.66
CA LEU A 179 -36.67 17.66 -61.44
C LEU A 179 -36.71 19.04 -60.76
N THR A 180 -36.79 19.16 -59.43
CA THR A 180 -36.62 20.48 -58.79
C THR A 180 -35.77 20.38 -57.53
N SER A 181 -34.46 20.55 -57.70
CA SER A 181 -33.53 20.83 -56.61
C SER A 181 -33.77 22.24 -56.07
N ASN A 182 -34.63 22.36 -55.07
CA ASN A 182 -34.60 23.48 -54.13
C ASN A 182 -34.02 22.93 -52.83
N LEU A 183 -32.69 22.89 -52.75
CA LEU A 183 -32.02 22.83 -51.46
C LEU A 183 -32.15 24.24 -50.88
N SER A 184 -33.00 24.39 -49.86
CA SER A 184 -33.11 25.61 -49.07
C SER A 184 -31.77 25.84 -48.36
N ASP A 185 -31.08 26.91 -48.77
CA ASP A 185 -29.86 27.43 -48.13
C ASP A 185 -30.30 28.26 -46.92
N GLU A 186 -30.82 27.58 -45.89
CA GLU A 186 -31.24 28.20 -44.62
C GLU A 186 -30.01 28.27 -43.70
N SER A 187 -29.45 29.48 -43.58
CA SER A 187 -28.41 29.81 -42.62
C SER A 187 -29.02 30.25 -41.29
N ASP A 188 -28.55 29.73 -40.17
CA ASP A 188 -29.02 30.16 -38.86
C ASP A 188 -27.87 30.41 -37.88
N GLU A 189 -28.07 31.40 -37.01
CA GLU A 189 -27.22 31.66 -35.86
C GLU A 189 -27.78 30.93 -34.65
N PHE A 190 -26.92 30.47 -33.76
CA PHE A 190 -27.36 29.78 -32.56
C PHE A 190 -26.56 30.16 -31.34
N ILE A 191 -27.18 30.04 -30.18
CA ILE A 191 -26.53 30.08 -28.88
C ILE A 191 -26.61 28.70 -28.24
N TYR A 192 -25.61 28.34 -27.46
CA TYR A 192 -25.62 27.08 -26.74
C TYR A 192 -25.05 27.22 -25.33
N ALA A 193 -25.51 26.34 -24.46
CA ALA A 193 -24.97 26.14 -23.12
C ALA A 193 -24.80 24.65 -22.88
N ARG A 194 -23.67 24.26 -22.28
CA ARG A 194 -23.41 22.90 -21.83
C ARG A 194 -22.83 22.91 -20.42
N ALA A 195 -23.25 21.94 -19.62
CA ALA A 195 -22.70 21.71 -18.30
C ALA A 195 -22.55 20.21 -18.09
N GLY A 196 -21.45 19.80 -17.49
CA GLY A 196 -21.18 18.39 -17.31
C GLY A 196 -20.26 18.11 -16.14
N GLY A 197 -20.28 16.86 -15.71
CA GLY A 197 -19.43 16.36 -14.64
C GLY A 197 -19.14 14.88 -14.79
N SER A 198 -18.01 14.47 -14.23
CA SER A 198 -17.60 13.08 -14.16
C SER A 198 -17.08 12.72 -12.78
N TYR A 199 -17.25 11.47 -12.40
CA TYR A 199 -16.79 10.89 -11.14
C TYR A 199 -16.25 9.48 -11.39
N ASN A 200 -15.04 9.21 -10.91
CA ASN A 200 -14.42 7.88 -10.96
C ASN A 200 -14.08 7.45 -9.54
N LYS A 201 -14.59 6.28 -9.14
CA LYS A 201 -14.34 5.68 -7.83
C LYS A 201 -13.69 4.31 -7.98
N PRO A 202 -12.39 4.19 -7.75
CA PRO A 202 -11.76 2.90 -7.55
C PRO A 202 -12.36 2.21 -6.32
N PHE A 203 -12.68 0.91 -6.42
CA PHE A 203 -13.22 0.15 -5.29
C PHE A 203 -12.44 -1.15 -5.03
N ARG A 204 -11.60 -1.59 -5.98
CA ARG A 204 -10.63 -2.68 -5.83
C ARG A 204 -9.39 -2.41 -6.70
N PRO A 205 -8.24 -3.05 -6.42
CA PRO A 205 -7.11 -3.13 -7.35
C PRO A 205 -7.55 -3.44 -8.78
N GLY A 206 -7.25 -2.53 -9.72
CA GLY A 206 -7.56 -2.67 -11.14
C GLY A 206 -9.04 -2.56 -11.51
N ARG A 207 -9.93 -2.16 -10.60
CA ARG A 207 -11.38 -2.02 -10.85
C ARG A 207 -11.92 -0.69 -10.33
N SER A 208 -12.56 0.07 -11.21
CA SER A 208 -13.23 1.33 -10.85
C SER A 208 -14.64 1.43 -11.42
N LEU A 209 -15.49 2.19 -10.72
CA LEU A 209 -16.78 2.65 -11.22
C LEU A 209 -16.57 4.06 -11.78
N PHE A 210 -17.00 4.29 -13.02
CA PHE A 210 -17.00 5.61 -13.63
C PHE A 210 -18.44 6.04 -13.94
N THR A 211 -18.75 7.30 -13.69
CA THR A 211 -20.04 7.93 -14.00
C THR A 211 -19.80 9.32 -14.59
N SER A 212 -20.55 9.69 -15.62
CA SER A 212 -20.54 11.06 -16.17
C SER A 212 -21.94 11.47 -16.59
N VAL A 213 -22.22 12.77 -16.45
CA VAL A 213 -23.47 13.40 -16.87
C VAL A 213 -23.12 14.69 -17.61
N GLU A 214 -23.75 14.91 -18.75
CA GLU A 214 -23.69 16.16 -19.50
C GLU A 214 -25.11 16.58 -19.88
N VAL A 215 -25.38 17.87 -19.76
CA VAL A 215 -26.59 18.52 -20.25
C VAL A 215 -26.16 19.56 -21.27
N GLN A 216 -26.79 19.56 -22.43
CA GLN A 216 -26.60 20.59 -23.45
C GLN A 216 -27.95 21.12 -23.92
N SER A 217 -28.00 22.42 -24.15
CA SER A 217 -29.09 23.11 -24.85
C SER A 217 -28.49 23.98 -25.94
N ARG A 218 -29.05 23.91 -27.15
CA ARG A 218 -28.79 24.81 -28.28
C ARG A 218 -30.12 25.43 -28.68
N HIS A 219 -30.13 26.75 -28.84
CA HIS A 219 -31.26 27.53 -29.30
C HIS A 219 -30.85 28.28 -30.56
N ASN A 220 -31.57 28.08 -31.66
CA ASN A 220 -31.31 28.81 -32.90
C ASN A 220 -32.15 30.08 -32.93
N LEU A 221 -31.59 31.14 -33.52
CA LEU A 221 -32.12 32.50 -33.36
C LEU A 221 -33.20 32.81 -34.38
N ASN A 222 -33.18 32.18 -35.56
CA ASN A 222 -34.15 32.43 -36.62
C ASN A 222 -35.15 31.28 -36.80
N ASP A 223 -34.74 30.02 -36.60
CA ASP A 223 -35.61 28.85 -36.72
C ASP A 223 -35.55 27.92 -35.50
N ASP A 224 -36.57 28.04 -34.65
CA ASP A 224 -36.69 27.27 -33.40
C ASP A 224 -37.02 25.79 -33.62
N ASN A 225 -37.39 25.37 -34.83
CA ASN A 225 -37.63 23.95 -35.15
C ASN A 225 -36.35 23.11 -35.00
N PHE A 226 -35.19 23.75 -35.00
CA PHE A 226 -33.88 23.11 -34.86
C PHE A 226 -33.30 23.21 -33.45
N ASP A 227 -34.07 23.73 -32.49
CA ASP A 227 -33.66 23.75 -31.10
C ASP A 227 -33.41 22.33 -30.59
N THR A 228 -32.29 22.15 -29.89
CA THR A 228 -31.92 20.84 -29.36
C THR A 228 -31.60 20.94 -27.89
N SER A 229 -32.07 19.95 -27.15
CA SER A 229 -31.76 19.78 -25.73
C SER A 229 -31.60 18.30 -25.48
N TYR A 230 -30.47 17.91 -24.91
CA TYR A 230 -30.23 16.51 -24.58
C TYR A 230 -29.45 16.38 -23.28
N ILE A 231 -29.64 15.22 -22.64
CA ILE A 231 -28.96 14.81 -21.42
C ILE A 231 -28.26 13.50 -21.73
N ASN A 232 -26.93 13.50 -21.59
CA ASN A 232 -26.10 12.31 -21.72
C ASN A 232 -25.70 11.84 -20.33
N ALA A 233 -25.98 10.57 -20.01
CA ALA A 233 -25.53 9.94 -18.79
C ALA A 233 -24.82 8.63 -19.12
N THR A 234 -23.59 8.47 -18.65
CA THR A 234 -22.80 7.25 -18.83
C THR A 234 -22.38 6.71 -17.47
N ALA A 235 -22.55 5.41 -17.27
CA ALA A 235 -22.02 4.69 -16.11
C ALA A 235 -21.37 3.39 -16.57
N GLY A 236 -20.24 3.01 -15.97
CA GLY A 236 -19.51 1.82 -16.38
C GLY A 236 -18.48 1.34 -15.37
N LEU A 237 -18.02 0.12 -15.57
CA LEU A 237 -16.93 -0.48 -14.81
C LEU A 237 -15.67 -0.53 -15.67
N SER A 238 -14.56 -0.01 -15.16
CA SER A 238 -13.24 -0.17 -15.77
C SER A 238 -12.53 -1.35 -15.12
N ILE A 239 -11.96 -2.23 -15.94
CA ILE A 239 -11.15 -3.38 -15.50
C ILE A 239 -9.84 -3.35 -16.26
N ILE A 240 -8.73 -3.14 -15.54
CA ILE A 240 -7.39 -3.22 -16.12
C ILE A 240 -6.86 -4.63 -15.86
N LYS A 241 -6.65 -5.41 -16.92
CA LYS A 241 -5.91 -6.68 -16.83
C LYS A 241 -4.42 -6.37 -16.95
N GLY A 242 -3.66 -6.79 -15.94
CA GLY A 242 -2.20 -6.84 -15.99
C GLY A 242 -1.72 -8.06 -16.74
#